data_AF-A0A6C7H3E7-F1
#
_entry.id   AF-A0A6C7H3E7-F1
#
_cell.length_a   1.000
_cell.length_b   1.000
_cell.length_c   1.000
_cell.angle_alpha   90.00
_cell.angle_beta   90.00
_cell.angle_gamma   90.00
#
_symmetry.space_group_name_H-M   'P 1'
#
loop_
_entity.id
_entity.type
_entity.pdbx_description
1 polymer ?
#
loop_
_entity_poly.entity_id
_entity_poly.type
_entity_poly.pdbx_seq_one_letter_code
_entity_poly.pdbx_strand_id
1 'polypeptide(L)'
;MLMSVFHNWLLEIACENYFVYIKRLSANDTGATGGHQVGLYIPSGIVEKLFPSINHTRELNPSVFLTAHVSSHDCPDSEAVAIYYNSRHFGKTRNEKRITRWGRGSPLQDPENTGALTLLAFKLDEQGGDCKEVNIWVCASTDEEDVIETAIGEVIPGALISGPAGQILGGLSLQQAPVNHKYILPEDWHLRFPSGSEIIQYAASHYVKNSLDPDEQLLDRRRVEYDIFLLVEELHVLDIIRKGFGSVDEFIALANSVSNRRKSRAGKSLELHLGASIH
;
A
#
# COMPACT_ATOMS: atom_id res chain seq x y z
N MET A 1 -13.98 -3.03 23.19
CA MET A 1 -12.83 -2.48 23.97
C MET A 1 -11.53 -2.47 23.15
N LEU A 2 -11.28 -3.45 22.25
CA LEU A 2 -10.16 -3.42 21.29
C LEU A 2 -10.30 -2.35 20.18
N MET A 3 -11.50 -2.13 19.62
CA MET A 3 -11.70 -1.12 18.56
C MET A 3 -11.31 0.31 18.98
N SER A 4 -11.49 0.66 20.24
CA SER A 4 -11.03 1.96 20.76
C SER A 4 -9.50 2.04 20.87
N VAL A 5 -8.81 0.92 21.06
CA VAL A 5 -7.33 0.89 21.11
C VAL A 5 -6.78 1.12 19.71
N PHE A 6 -7.28 0.42 18.69
CA PHE A 6 -6.80 0.62 17.32
C PHE A 6 -7.05 2.04 16.83
N HIS A 7 -8.25 2.58 17.06
CA HIS A 7 -8.57 3.94 16.68
C HIS A 7 -7.64 4.97 17.35
N ASN A 8 -7.37 4.82 18.65
CA ASN A 8 -6.45 5.70 19.36
C ASN A 8 -5.00 5.56 18.85
N TRP A 9 -4.57 4.33 18.57
CA TRP A 9 -3.25 4.07 18.00
C TRP A 9 -3.09 4.74 16.63
N LEU A 10 -4.11 4.68 15.76
CA LEU A 10 -4.07 5.39 14.47
C LEU A 10 -3.91 6.91 14.65
N LEU A 11 -4.59 7.50 15.63
CA LEU A 11 -4.49 8.94 15.93
C LEU A 11 -3.10 9.31 16.47
N GLU A 12 -2.53 8.47 17.34
CA GLU A 12 -1.17 8.63 17.87
C GLU A 12 -0.14 8.60 16.73
N ILE A 13 -0.16 7.53 15.93
CA ILE A 13 0.76 7.37 14.80
C ILE A 13 0.60 8.50 13.78
N ALA A 14 -0.62 8.97 13.50
CA ALA A 14 -0.88 10.04 12.54
C ALA A 14 -0.31 11.41 12.97
N CYS A 15 -0.24 11.67 14.27
CA CYS A 15 0.22 12.96 14.82
C CYS A 15 1.73 13.01 15.09
N GLU A 16 2.39 11.86 15.16
CA GLU A 16 3.83 11.76 15.45
C GLU A 16 4.70 11.61 14.18
N ASN A 17 6.02 11.69 14.34
CA ASN A 17 6.99 11.60 13.25
C ASN A 17 7.24 10.14 12.80
N TYR A 18 6.17 9.47 12.38
CA TYR A 18 6.23 8.11 11.83
C TYR A 18 6.22 8.10 10.31
N PHE A 19 6.92 7.11 9.77
CA PHE A 19 6.75 6.64 8.40
C PHE A 19 6.01 5.32 8.41
N VAL A 20 4.83 5.29 7.82
CA VAL A 20 3.96 4.11 7.83
C VAL A 20 4.16 3.29 6.57
N TYR A 21 4.17 1.97 6.73
CA TYR A 21 4.08 0.99 5.65
C TYR A 21 2.87 0.08 5.90
N ILE A 22 1.95 0.03 4.95
CA ILE A 22 0.72 -0.76 5.01
C ILE A 22 0.75 -1.80 3.89
N LYS A 23 0.42 -3.04 4.25
CA LYS A 23 0.24 -4.15 3.31
C LYS A 23 -0.69 -5.20 3.92
N ARG A 24 -1.24 -6.08 3.07
CA ARG A 24 -1.74 -7.39 3.53
C ARG A 24 -0.61 -8.41 3.58
N LEU A 25 -0.56 -9.22 4.64
CA LEU A 25 0.49 -10.23 4.80
C LEU A 25 0.36 -11.32 3.74
N SER A 26 1.44 -11.60 3.02
CA SER A 26 1.50 -12.74 2.09
C SER A 26 1.86 -14.03 2.83
N ALA A 27 1.58 -15.18 2.22
CA ALA A 27 1.98 -16.48 2.76
C ALA A 27 3.49 -16.62 2.99
N ASN A 28 4.31 -15.86 2.26
CA ASN A 28 5.76 -15.81 2.49
C ASN A 28 6.15 -14.91 3.67
N ASP A 29 5.37 -13.86 3.96
CA ASP A 29 5.65 -12.99 5.09
C ASP A 29 5.43 -13.75 6.41
N THR A 30 4.30 -14.48 6.51
CA THR A 30 3.90 -15.28 7.69
C THR A 30 4.64 -16.60 7.83
N GLY A 31 5.31 -17.07 6.76
CA GLY A 31 5.95 -18.38 6.73
C GLY A 31 4.98 -19.54 6.45
N ALA A 32 3.73 -19.27 6.08
CA ALA A 32 2.75 -20.28 5.69
C ALA A 32 3.19 -21.15 4.50
N THR A 33 4.11 -20.67 3.66
CA THR A 33 4.69 -21.47 2.56
C THR A 33 5.67 -22.56 3.03
N GLY A 34 6.03 -22.61 4.32
CA GLY A 34 6.98 -23.57 4.88
C GLY A 34 8.43 -23.38 4.41
N GLY A 35 8.70 -22.32 3.63
CA GLY A 35 10.03 -22.01 3.13
C GLY A 35 10.92 -21.34 4.19
N HIS A 36 12.23 -21.48 4.03
CA HIS A 36 13.22 -20.82 4.90
C HIS A 36 13.26 -19.29 4.78
N GLN A 37 12.59 -18.70 3.78
CA GLN A 37 12.49 -17.25 3.60
C GLN A 37 11.36 -16.67 4.46
N VAL A 38 11.53 -16.74 5.77
CA VAL A 38 10.62 -16.09 6.72
C VAL A 38 11.05 -14.63 6.91
N GLY A 39 10.11 -13.71 6.72
CA GLY A 39 10.37 -12.28 6.91
C GLY A 39 9.58 -11.38 5.97
N LEU A 40 9.21 -10.22 6.49
CA LEU A 40 8.32 -9.29 5.81
C LEU A 40 9.08 -8.56 4.70
N TYR A 41 8.58 -8.67 3.47
CA TYR A 41 9.15 -7.95 2.32
C TYR A 41 8.95 -6.44 2.46
N ILE A 42 10.01 -5.65 2.21
CA ILE A 42 9.95 -4.19 2.20
C ILE A 42 10.50 -3.64 0.86
N PRO A 43 9.77 -2.74 0.19
CA PRO A 43 10.24 -2.02 -0.99
C PRO A 43 11.62 -1.36 -0.81
N SER A 44 12.44 -1.38 -1.86
CA SER A 44 13.78 -0.75 -1.84
C SER A 44 13.72 0.73 -1.45
N GLY A 45 12.78 1.49 -2.01
CA GLY A 45 12.65 2.92 -1.72
C GLY A 45 12.31 3.23 -0.26
N ILE A 46 11.65 2.32 0.46
CA ILE A 46 11.39 2.48 1.90
C ILE A 46 12.69 2.24 2.68
N VAL A 47 13.45 1.20 2.34
CA VAL A 47 14.70 0.87 3.03
C VAL A 47 15.77 1.95 2.84
N GLU A 48 15.83 2.56 1.67
CA GLU A 48 16.72 3.70 1.39
C GLU A 48 16.50 4.86 2.37
N LYS A 49 15.25 5.06 2.79
CA LYS A 49 14.86 6.10 3.74
C LYS A 49 15.01 5.67 5.19
N LEU A 50 14.65 4.44 5.52
CA LEU A 50 14.59 3.96 6.91
C LEU A 50 15.89 3.33 7.41
N PHE A 51 16.67 2.71 6.53
CA PHE A 51 17.89 2.01 6.89
C PHE A 51 19.00 2.33 5.87
N PRO A 52 19.40 3.62 5.76
CA PRO A 52 20.42 4.03 4.79
C PRO A 52 21.75 3.27 4.98
N SER A 53 22.08 2.82 6.20
CA SER A 53 23.35 2.13 6.45
C SER A 53 23.46 0.79 5.74
N ILE A 54 22.35 0.07 5.51
CA ILE A 54 22.37 -1.25 4.87
C ILE A 54 22.21 -1.16 3.35
N ASN A 55 21.91 0.02 2.81
CA ASN A 55 21.68 0.20 1.38
C ASN A 55 23.00 0.31 0.59
N HIS A 56 23.79 -0.76 0.61
CA HIS A 56 25.04 -0.84 -0.14
C HIS A 56 25.40 -2.27 -0.55
N THR A 57 26.42 -2.40 -1.38
CA THR A 57 26.93 -3.67 -1.90
C THR A 57 28.40 -3.90 -1.55
N ARG A 58 28.91 -3.23 -0.50
CA ARG A 58 30.30 -3.37 -0.02
C ARG A 58 30.57 -4.73 0.62
N GLU A 59 29.55 -5.33 1.22
CA GLU A 59 29.61 -6.64 1.85
C GLU A 59 28.34 -7.44 1.55
N LEU A 60 28.41 -8.75 1.79
CA LEU A 60 27.29 -9.66 1.58
C LEU A 60 26.29 -9.54 2.73
N ASN A 61 25.03 -9.28 2.38
CA ASN A 61 23.89 -9.23 3.29
C ASN A 61 24.06 -8.26 4.49
N PRO A 62 24.33 -6.96 4.27
CA PRO A 62 24.40 -5.98 5.35
C PRO A 62 23.05 -5.91 6.09
N SER A 63 23.11 -5.72 7.41
CA SER A 63 21.94 -5.74 8.27
C SER A 63 22.09 -4.82 9.48
N VAL A 64 20.97 -4.32 9.99
CA VAL A 64 20.88 -3.51 11.21
C VAL A 64 19.73 -3.99 12.08
N PHE A 65 19.87 -3.84 13.40
CA PHE A 65 18.84 -4.17 14.36
C PHE A 65 17.88 -3.00 14.57
N LEU A 66 16.63 -3.33 14.88
CA LEU A 66 15.63 -2.39 15.34
C LEU A 66 14.71 -3.06 16.37
N THR A 67 14.24 -2.29 17.33
CA THR A 67 13.24 -2.74 18.29
C THR A 67 11.87 -2.78 17.62
N ALA A 68 11.23 -3.95 17.65
CA ALA A 68 9.89 -4.17 17.15
C ALA A 68 8.92 -4.27 18.32
N HIS A 69 8.05 -3.28 18.43
CA HIS A 69 6.93 -3.25 19.37
C HIS A 69 5.64 -3.60 18.62
N VAL A 70 4.85 -4.51 19.17
CA VAL A 70 3.57 -4.92 18.57
C VAL A 70 2.45 -4.42 19.46
N SER A 71 1.64 -3.49 18.95
CA SER A 71 0.55 -2.88 19.70
C SER A 71 -0.76 -3.64 19.56
N SER A 72 -0.91 -4.47 18.52
CA SER A 72 -2.17 -5.20 18.27
C SER A 72 -2.31 -6.51 19.05
N HIS A 73 -1.21 -7.06 19.56
CA HIS A 73 -1.19 -8.32 20.30
C HIS A 73 -0.31 -8.17 21.54
N ASP A 74 -0.70 -8.82 22.64
CA ASP A 74 0.14 -8.88 23.84
C ASP A 74 1.35 -9.78 23.58
N CYS A 75 2.45 -9.18 23.13
CA CYS A 75 3.72 -9.86 22.95
C CYS A 75 4.89 -8.95 23.34
N PRO A 76 5.98 -9.52 23.85
CA PRO A 76 7.12 -8.73 24.29
C PRO A 76 7.84 -8.10 23.10
N ASP A 77 8.42 -6.93 23.33
CA ASP A 77 9.32 -6.30 22.37
C ASP A 77 10.43 -7.25 21.97
N SER A 78 10.82 -7.19 20.69
CA SER A 78 11.86 -8.03 20.12
C SER A 78 12.85 -7.22 19.30
N GLU A 79 14.07 -7.75 19.16
CA GLU A 79 15.08 -7.18 18.28
C GLU A 79 14.96 -7.80 16.88
N ALA A 80 14.23 -7.09 16.02
CA ALA A 80 14.10 -7.43 14.61
C ALA A 80 15.37 -7.04 13.84
N VAL A 81 15.51 -7.59 12.64
CA VAL A 81 16.68 -7.36 11.78
C VAL A 81 16.23 -6.93 10.40
N ALA A 82 16.54 -5.69 10.04
CA ALA A 82 16.48 -5.21 8.67
C ALA A 82 17.73 -5.69 7.91
N ILE A 83 17.53 -6.41 6.81
CA ILE A 83 18.60 -7.06 6.04
C ILE A 83 18.41 -6.84 4.54
N TYR A 84 19.50 -6.53 3.85
CA TYR A 84 19.53 -6.44 2.39
C TYR A 84 20.16 -7.70 1.80
N TYR A 85 19.32 -8.64 1.34
CA TYR A 85 19.78 -9.83 0.61
C TYR A 85 20.30 -9.43 -0.78
N ASN A 86 21.60 -9.12 -0.86
CA ASN A 86 22.26 -8.53 -2.01
C ASN A 86 23.18 -9.50 -2.77
N SER A 87 22.99 -10.81 -2.55
CA SER A 87 23.83 -11.88 -3.10
C SER A 87 23.99 -11.87 -4.63
N ARG A 88 23.10 -11.19 -5.37
CA ARG A 88 23.24 -10.92 -6.80
C ARG A 88 24.55 -10.19 -7.15
N HIS A 89 25.02 -9.31 -6.27
CA HIS A 89 26.31 -8.61 -6.41
C HIS A 89 27.52 -9.50 -6.08
N PHE A 90 27.26 -10.71 -5.56
CA PHE A 90 28.26 -11.68 -5.10
C PHE A 90 28.09 -13.05 -5.79
N GLY A 91 27.61 -13.06 -7.04
CA GLY A 91 27.53 -14.28 -7.87
C GLY A 91 26.33 -15.20 -7.62
N LYS A 92 25.29 -14.74 -6.93
CA LYS A 92 24.02 -15.46 -6.75
C LYS A 92 22.84 -14.66 -7.36
N THR A 93 21.61 -14.86 -6.90
CA THR A 93 20.40 -14.29 -7.55
C THR A 93 19.61 -13.29 -6.70
N ARG A 94 19.78 -13.27 -5.36
CA ARG A 94 18.93 -12.44 -4.49
C ARG A 94 19.30 -10.96 -4.55
N ASN A 95 18.28 -10.12 -4.68
CA ASN A 95 18.36 -8.66 -4.60
C ASN A 95 17.06 -8.12 -4.01
N GLU A 96 16.86 -8.33 -2.70
CA GLU A 96 15.62 -7.96 -1.99
C GLU A 96 15.94 -7.51 -0.56
N LYS A 97 15.08 -6.68 0.02
CA LYS A 97 15.22 -6.22 1.40
C LYS A 97 14.06 -6.74 2.25
N ARG A 98 14.34 -7.12 3.49
CA ARG A 98 13.35 -7.69 4.41
C ARG A 98 13.63 -7.24 5.83
N ILE A 99 12.58 -7.27 6.66
CA ILE A 99 12.76 -7.32 8.11
C ILE A 99 12.38 -8.71 8.61
N THR A 100 13.25 -9.27 9.43
CA THR A 100 13.18 -10.65 9.93
C THR A 100 13.36 -10.66 11.45
N ARG A 101 13.28 -11.84 12.07
CA ARG A 101 13.48 -12.03 13.52
C ARG A 101 12.50 -11.21 14.38
N TRP A 102 11.21 -11.22 14.03
CA TRP A 102 10.15 -10.56 14.78
C TRP A 102 9.88 -11.13 16.19
N GLY A 103 10.62 -12.14 16.61
CA GLY A 103 10.41 -12.85 17.86
C GLY A 103 9.48 -14.06 17.72
N ARG A 104 9.70 -15.06 18.58
CA ARG A 104 8.87 -16.26 18.60
C ARG A 104 7.47 -15.90 19.10
N GLY A 105 6.44 -16.28 18.33
CA GLY A 105 5.05 -15.96 18.66
C GLY A 105 4.60 -14.58 18.21
N SER A 106 5.41 -13.86 17.43
CA SER A 106 4.98 -12.62 16.80
C SER A 106 3.83 -12.88 15.81
N PRO A 107 2.79 -12.02 15.79
CA PRO A 107 1.69 -12.17 14.82
C PRO A 107 2.16 -12.03 13.37
N LEU A 108 3.32 -11.39 13.12
CA LEU A 108 3.93 -11.32 11.79
C LEU A 108 4.53 -12.65 11.30
N GLN A 109 4.70 -13.63 12.19
CA GLN A 109 5.21 -14.96 11.88
C GLN A 109 4.16 -16.06 12.15
N ASP A 110 2.89 -15.68 12.27
CA ASP A 110 1.78 -16.61 12.43
C ASP A 110 1.14 -16.90 11.05
N PRO A 111 1.19 -18.16 10.56
CA PRO A 111 0.52 -18.56 9.31
C PRO A 111 -0.97 -18.23 9.27
N GLU A 112 -1.67 -18.21 10.40
CA GLU A 112 -3.11 -17.91 10.48
C GLU A 112 -3.42 -16.44 10.15
N ASN A 113 -2.42 -15.55 10.26
CA ASN A 113 -2.56 -14.14 9.89
C ASN A 113 -2.32 -13.87 8.40
N THR A 114 -2.24 -14.90 7.57
CA THR A 114 -2.06 -14.74 6.12
C THR A 114 -3.26 -14.00 5.51
N GLY A 115 -3.00 -12.87 4.85
CA GLY A 115 -4.03 -11.99 4.29
C GLY A 115 -4.47 -10.85 5.21
N ALA A 116 -4.10 -10.88 6.49
CA ALA A 116 -4.44 -9.83 7.44
C ALA A 116 -3.82 -8.48 7.04
N LEU A 117 -4.60 -7.41 7.16
CA LEU A 117 -4.10 -6.05 7.00
C LEU A 117 -3.11 -5.72 8.11
N THR A 118 -1.94 -5.19 7.73
CA THR A 118 -0.85 -4.91 8.66
C THR A 118 -0.25 -3.54 8.40
N LEU A 119 -0.02 -2.81 9.49
CA LEU A 119 0.63 -1.52 9.54
C LEU A 119 1.96 -1.62 10.30
N LEU A 120 3.01 -1.07 9.72
CA LEU A 120 4.30 -0.87 10.37
C LEU A 120 4.58 0.63 10.40
N ALA A 121 4.56 1.22 11.59
CA ALA A 121 4.88 2.61 11.84
C ALA A 121 6.33 2.72 12.31
N PHE A 122 7.22 3.11 11.41
CA PHE A 122 8.65 3.28 11.67
C PHE A 122 8.91 4.67 12.23
N LYS A 123 9.53 4.76 13.40
CA LYS A 123 9.89 6.03 14.01
C LYS A 123 11.07 6.63 13.25
N LEU A 124 10.87 7.80 12.66
CA LEU A 124 11.93 8.44 11.90
C LEU A 124 13.01 9.00 12.83
N ASP A 125 14.27 8.73 12.49
CA ASP A 125 15.42 9.31 13.19
C ASP A 125 15.61 10.76 12.75
N GLU A 126 15.57 11.69 13.71
CA GLU A 126 15.68 13.13 13.44
C GLU A 126 17.05 13.53 12.87
N GLN A 127 18.08 12.69 13.08
CA GLN A 127 19.42 12.91 12.57
C GLN A 127 19.67 12.24 11.20
N GLY A 128 18.64 11.59 10.63
CA GLY A 128 18.74 10.92 9.32
C GLY A 128 19.52 9.61 9.34
N GLY A 129 19.71 9.01 10.52
CA GLY A 129 20.28 7.68 10.69
C GLY A 129 19.27 6.55 10.42
N ASP A 130 19.68 5.33 10.77
CA ASP A 130 18.79 4.18 10.69
C ASP A 130 17.65 4.29 11.72
N CYS A 131 16.46 3.88 11.30
CA CYS A 131 15.32 3.67 12.16
C CYS A 131 15.64 2.61 13.21
N LYS A 132 15.36 2.94 14.48
CA LYS A 132 15.65 2.08 15.64
C LYS A 132 14.41 1.41 16.23
N GLU A 133 13.22 1.88 15.86
CA GLU A 133 11.96 1.47 16.50
C GLU A 133 10.85 1.38 15.45
N VAL A 134 10.10 0.29 15.49
CA VAL A 134 8.88 0.10 14.69
C VAL A 134 7.72 -0.32 15.57
N ASN A 135 6.61 0.42 15.47
CA ASN A 135 5.34 0.10 16.08
C ASN A 135 4.45 -0.64 15.07
N ILE A 136 3.95 -1.82 15.44
CA ILE A 136 3.30 -2.75 14.53
C ILE A 136 1.86 -2.98 14.94
N TRP A 137 0.95 -2.90 13.97
CA TRP A 137 -0.43 -3.36 14.12
C TRP A 137 -0.74 -4.40 13.05
N VAL A 138 -0.94 -5.65 13.46
CA VAL A 138 -1.57 -6.70 12.63
C VAL A 138 -3.05 -6.74 12.99
N CYS A 139 -3.94 -6.44 12.05
CA CYS A 139 -5.38 -6.48 12.28
C CYS A 139 -5.80 -7.93 12.58
N ALA A 140 -6.51 -8.12 13.69
CA ALA A 140 -6.94 -9.44 14.17
C ALA A 140 -8.37 -9.80 13.73
N SER A 141 -9.13 -8.83 13.22
CA SER A 141 -10.50 -9.02 12.74
C SER A 141 -10.84 -8.06 11.61
N THR A 142 -11.87 -8.39 10.84
CA THR A 142 -12.42 -7.52 9.79
C THR A 142 -12.91 -6.18 10.34
N ASP A 143 -13.40 -6.15 11.58
CA ASP A 143 -13.84 -4.90 12.22
C ASP A 143 -12.67 -3.90 12.37
N GLU A 144 -11.45 -4.37 12.65
CA GLU A 144 -10.26 -3.52 12.68
C GLU A 144 -9.86 -3.08 11.27
N GLU A 145 -9.95 -3.97 10.28
CA GLU A 145 -9.68 -3.62 8.89
C GLU A 145 -10.64 -2.54 8.40
N ASP A 146 -11.93 -2.66 8.72
CA ASP A 146 -12.98 -1.69 8.36
C ASP A 146 -12.68 -0.29 8.91
N VAL A 147 -12.13 -0.19 10.13
CA VAL A 147 -11.78 1.11 10.74
C VAL A 147 -10.78 1.87 9.87
N ILE A 148 -9.74 1.19 9.40
CA ILE A 148 -8.71 1.85 8.60
C ILE A 148 -9.10 1.96 7.12
N GLU A 149 -9.69 0.94 6.53
CA GLU A 149 -10.10 0.94 5.12
C GLU A 149 -11.22 1.96 4.85
N THR A 150 -12.06 2.25 5.85
CA THR A 150 -13.01 3.37 5.78
C THR A 150 -12.29 4.71 5.61
N ALA A 151 -11.11 4.88 6.21
CA ALA A 151 -10.32 6.11 6.10
C ALA A 151 -9.53 6.16 4.79
N ILE A 152 -8.69 5.15 4.53
CA ILE A 152 -7.68 5.19 3.45
C ILE A 152 -8.14 4.53 2.14
N GLY A 153 -9.26 3.81 2.17
CA GLY A 153 -9.73 2.92 1.11
C GLY A 153 -9.25 1.48 1.27
N GLU A 154 -9.89 0.56 0.55
CA GLU A 154 -9.59 -0.87 0.59
C GLU A 154 -8.12 -1.16 0.19
N VAL A 155 -7.43 -1.98 0.99
CA VAL A 155 -6.05 -2.38 0.74
C VAL A 155 -6.03 -3.73 0.05
N ILE A 156 -5.83 -3.71 -1.28
CA ILE A 156 -5.82 -4.90 -2.11
C ILE A 156 -4.57 -5.77 -1.81
N PRO A 157 -4.68 -7.11 -1.76
CA PRO A 157 -3.52 -7.98 -1.64
C PRO A 157 -2.42 -7.66 -2.67
N GLY A 158 -1.18 -7.52 -2.18
CA GLY A 158 -0.03 -7.13 -3.00
C GLY A 158 0.16 -5.61 -3.16
N ALA A 159 -0.81 -4.78 -2.76
CA ALA A 159 -0.61 -3.34 -2.68
C ALA A 159 0.38 -2.99 -1.56
N LEU A 160 1.25 -2.02 -1.85
CA LEU A 160 2.28 -1.54 -0.93
C LEU A 160 2.07 -0.03 -0.78
N ILE A 161 1.52 0.38 0.36
CA ILE A 161 1.24 1.79 0.65
C ILE A 161 2.26 2.25 1.67
N SER A 162 3.00 3.32 1.37
CA SER A 162 4.00 3.83 2.32
C SER A 162 4.22 5.32 2.25
N GLY A 163 4.34 6.00 3.39
CA GLY A 163 4.54 7.44 3.42
C GLY A 163 4.55 8.01 4.83
N PRO A 164 4.67 9.34 4.97
CA PRO A 164 4.49 10.01 6.26
C PRO A 164 3.12 9.70 6.86
N ALA A 165 3.08 9.37 8.15
CA ALA A 165 1.87 8.90 8.82
C ALA A 165 0.68 9.85 8.67
N GLY A 166 0.87 11.15 8.94
CA GLY A 166 -0.19 12.16 8.82
C GLY A 166 -0.74 12.34 7.40
N GLN A 167 0.00 11.94 6.37
CA GLN A 167 -0.51 11.91 5.00
C GLN A 167 -1.32 10.64 4.75
N ILE A 168 -0.75 9.46 5.05
CA ILE A 168 -1.39 8.16 4.79
C ILE A 168 -2.66 7.97 5.62
N LEU A 169 -2.63 8.35 6.90
CA LEU A 169 -3.73 8.15 7.85
C LEU A 169 -4.69 9.35 7.89
N GLY A 170 -4.50 10.37 7.05
CA GLY A 170 -5.28 11.62 7.05
C GLY A 170 -6.71 11.50 6.49
N GLY A 171 -7.24 10.29 6.28
CA GLY A 171 -8.63 10.05 5.84
C GLY A 171 -8.91 10.27 4.34
N LEU A 172 -7.89 10.63 3.56
CA LEU A 172 -7.97 10.72 2.11
C LEU A 172 -7.24 9.53 1.50
N SER A 173 -7.88 8.85 0.54
CA SER A 173 -7.25 7.76 -0.20
C SER A 173 -6.12 8.29 -1.08
N LEU A 174 -4.89 8.24 -0.57
CA LEU A 174 -3.70 8.64 -1.29
C LEU A 174 -3.27 7.53 -2.24
N GLN A 175 -3.18 7.87 -3.52
CA GLN A 175 -2.71 6.98 -4.57
C GLN A 175 -1.36 7.50 -5.07
N GLN A 176 -0.36 6.62 -5.07
CA GLN A 176 1.04 6.97 -5.34
C GLN A 176 1.48 6.66 -6.77
N ALA A 177 0.58 6.12 -7.60
CA ALA A 177 0.90 5.84 -8.99
C ALA A 177 0.93 7.15 -9.79
N PRO A 178 1.99 7.40 -10.59
CA PRO A 178 2.01 8.55 -11.48
C PRO A 178 0.93 8.42 -12.55
N VAL A 179 0.34 9.55 -12.95
CA VAL A 179 -0.64 9.59 -14.04
C VAL A 179 0.06 9.25 -15.35
N ASN A 180 -0.56 8.37 -16.15
CA ASN A 180 0.00 7.89 -17.40
C ASN A 180 -0.68 8.57 -18.59
N HIS A 181 -0.04 9.56 -19.19
CA HIS A 181 -0.60 10.34 -20.30
C HIS A 181 -0.52 9.66 -21.67
N LYS A 182 -0.15 8.37 -21.74
CA LYS A 182 -0.08 7.63 -23.01
C LYS A 182 -1.45 7.28 -23.60
N TYR A 183 -2.50 7.29 -22.78
CA TYR A 183 -3.84 6.90 -23.20
C TYR A 183 -4.54 8.10 -23.85
N ILE A 184 -5.10 7.88 -25.03
CA ILE A 184 -5.98 8.83 -25.71
C ILE A 184 -7.37 8.64 -25.13
N LEU A 185 -8.02 9.69 -24.65
CA LEU A 185 -9.36 9.59 -24.08
C LEU A 185 -10.42 10.10 -25.07
N PRO A 186 -11.66 9.57 -25.03
CA PRO A 186 -12.79 10.14 -25.74
C PRO A 186 -12.98 11.64 -25.40
N GLU A 187 -13.35 12.45 -26.40
CA GLU A 187 -13.52 13.90 -26.20
C GLU A 187 -14.60 14.21 -25.16
N ASP A 188 -15.68 13.43 -25.11
CA ASP A 188 -16.77 13.61 -24.13
C ASP A 188 -16.30 13.42 -22.68
N TRP A 189 -15.23 12.64 -22.46
CA TRP A 189 -14.65 12.42 -21.13
C TRP A 189 -13.88 13.63 -20.59
N HIS A 190 -13.64 14.66 -21.39
CA HIS A 190 -13.07 15.92 -20.90
C HIS A 190 -14.12 16.79 -20.20
N LEU A 191 -15.40 16.56 -20.50
CA LEU A 191 -16.52 17.33 -19.97
C LEU A 191 -17.33 16.54 -18.93
N ARG A 192 -17.37 15.21 -19.08
CA ARG A 192 -18.15 14.30 -18.24
C ARG A 192 -17.25 13.22 -17.66
N PHE A 193 -17.37 12.98 -16.36
CA PHE A 193 -16.69 11.85 -15.73
C PHE A 193 -17.39 10.53 -16.12
N PRO A 194 -16.73 9.59 -16.82
CA PRO A 194 -17.29 8.28 -17.18
C PRO A 194 -17.53 7.40 -15.96
N SER A 195 -18.51 6.51 -16.08
CA SER A 195 -18.77 5.43 -15.13
C SER A 195 -17.65 4.38 -15.13
N GLY A 196 -17.56 3.60 -14.04
CA GLY A 196 -16.60 2.50 -13.96
C GLY A 196 -16.75 1.47 -15.08
N SER A 197 -17.99 1.15 -15.48
CA SER A 197 -18.26 0.25 -16.60
C SER A 197 -17.80 0.81 -17.95
N GLU A 198 -17.99 2.11 -18.19
CA GLU A 198 -17.49 2.76 -19.43
C GLU A 198 -15.95 2.70 -19.49
N ILE A 199 -15.26 2.97 -18.38
CA ILE A 199 -13.79 2.86 -18.31
C ILE A 199 -13.34 1.42 -18.58
N ILE A 200 -13.99 0.43 -17.97
CA ILE A 200 -13.64 -0.98 -18.12
C ILE A 200 -13.85 -1.45 -19.56
N GLN A 201 -14.99 -1.13 -20.15
CA GLN A 201 -15.30 -1.48 -21.53
C GLN A 201 -14.32 -0.82 -22.52
N TYR A 202 -13.99 0.45 -22.27
CA TYR A 202 -13.01 1.18 -23.06
C TYR A 202 -11.60 0.59 -22.94
N ALA A 203 -11.15 0.27 -21.72
CA ALA A 203 -9.88 -0.40 -21.47
C ALA A 203 -9.79 -1.73 -22.23
N ALA A 204 -10.82 -2.58 -22.10
CA ALA A 204 -10.92 -3.88 -22.77
C ALA A 204 -10.91 -3.78 -24.30
N SER A 205 -11.52 -2.74 -24.86
CA SER A 205 -11.68 -2.61 -26.31
C SER A 205 -10.47 -1.98 -27.02
N HIS A 206 -9.65 -1.18 -26.32
CA HIS A 206 -8.62 -0.34 -26.95
C HIS A 206 -7.18 -0.63 -26.55
N TYR A 207 -6.93 -1.13 -25.35
CA TYR A 207 -5.56 -1.13 -24.78
C TYR A 207 -5.11 -2.47 -24.22
N VAL A 208 -6.03 -3.39 -23.98
CA VAL A 208 -5.70 -4.70 -23.43
C VAL A 208 -5.00 -5.53 -24.49
N LYS A 209 -3.96 -6.25 -24.07
CA LYS A 209 -3.26 -7.17 -24.96
C LYS A 209 -4.20 -8.28 -25.43
N ASN A 210 -4.07 -8.67 -26.69
CA ASN A 210 -4.65 -9.91 -27.19
C ASN A 210 -3.88 -11.12 -26.60
N SER A 211 -4.11 -11.40 -25.33
CA SER A 211 -3.71 -12.67 -24.70
C SER A 211 -4.86 -13.66 -24.80
N LEU A 212 -4.57 -14.95 -24.95
CA LEU A 212 -5.58 -16.01 -24.86
C LEU A 212 -5.85 -16.43 -23.42
N ASP A 213 -5.01 -15.98 -22.47
CA ASP A 213 -5.10 -16.33 -21.07
C ASP A 213 -6.01 -15.34 -20.31
N PRO A 214 -7.18 -15.79 -19.79
CA PRO A 214 -8.10 -14.94 -19.04
C PRO A 214 -7.46 -14.30 -17.80
N ASP A 215 -6.52 -14.98 -17.16
CA ASP A 215 -5.83 -14.49 -15.97
C ASP A 215 -4.93 -13.29 -16.31
N GLU A 216 -4.15 -13.40 -17.40
CA GLU A 216 -3.33 -12.30 -17.90
C GLU A 216 -4.21 -11.11 -18.35
N GLN A 217 -5.32 -11.39 -19.03
CA GLN A 217 -6.26 -10.37 -19.45
C GLN A 217 -6.85 -9.61 -18.25
N LEU A 218 -7.26 -10.31 -17.19
CA LEU A 218 -7.84 -9.69 -16.01
C LEU A 218 -6.84 -8.74 -15.33
N LEU A 219 -5.60 -9.19 -15.14
CA LEU A 219 -4.55 -8.38 -14.52
C LEU A 219 -4.20 -7.14 -15.37
N ASP A 220 -4.10 -7.31 -16.69
CA ASP A 220 -3.81 -6.20 -17.60
C ASP A 220 -4.98 -5.21 -17.70
N ARG A 221 -6.22 -5.71 -17.79
CA ARG A 221 -7.46 -4.91 -17.77
C ARG A 221 -7.55 -4.06 -16.51
N ARG A 222 -7.30 -4.65 -15.34
CA ARG A 222 -7.32 -3.91 -14.07
C ARG A 222 -6.26 -2.82 -14.01
N ARG A 223 -5.06 -3.09 -14.54
CA ARG A 223 -3.98 -2.09 -14.61
C ARG A 223 -4.36 -0.93 -15.54
N VAL A 224 -4.83 -1.24 -16.75
CA VAL A 224 -5.23 -0.22 -17.75
C VAL A 224 -6.42 0.60 -17.25
N GLU A 225 -7.44 -0.03 -16.69
CA GLU A 225 -8.59 0.66 -16.08
C GLU A 225 -8.14 1.66 -15.03
N TYR A 226 -7.21 1.26 -14.15
CA TYR A 226 -6.68 2.13 -13.11
C TYR A 226 -5.92 3.34 -13.68
N ASP A 227 -5.07 3.12 -14.68
CA ASP A 227 -4.34 4.22 -15.33
C ASP A 227 -5.29 5.23 -16.00
N ILE A 228 -6.31 4.73 -16.71
CA ILE A 228 -7.31 5.56 -17.40
C ILE A 228 -8.15 6.34 -16.38
N PHE A 229 -8.57 5.70 -15.29
CA PHE A 229 -9.30 6.37 -14.20
C PHE A 229 -8.48 7.54 -13.63
N LEU A 230 -7.18 7.35 -13.37
CA LEU A 230 -6.30 8.40 -12.87
C LEU A 230 -6.16 9.57 -13.87
N LEU A 231 -6.06 9.28 -15.16
CA LEU A 231 -5.98 10.31 -16.19
C LEU A 231 -7.27 11.14 -16.29
N VAL A 232 -8.42 10.47 -16.27
CA VAL A 232 -9.74 11.12 -16.24
C VAL A 232 -9.90 11.97 -14.98
N GLU A 233 -9.47 11.46 -13.82
CA GLU A 233 -9.50 12.19 -12.56
C GLU A 233 -8.62 13.44 -12.59
N GLU A 234 -7.41 13.33 -13.13
CA GLU A 234 -6.53 14.48 -13.32
C GLU A 234 -7.19 15.56 -14.19
N LEU A 235 -7.78 15.20 -15.33
CA LEU A 235 -8.45 16.16 -16.22
C LEU A 235 -9.56 16.96 -15.53
N HIS A 236 -10.36 16.32 -14.67
CA HIS A 236 -11.49 16.98 -14.02
C HIS A 236 -11.10 17.77 -12.76
N VAL A 237 -10.09 17.30 -12.04
CA VAL A 237 -9.80 17.79 -10.68
C VAL A 237 -8.59 18.74 -10.69
N LEU A 238 -7.62 18.55 -11.58
CA LEU A 238 -6.38 19.34 -11.60
C LEU A 238 -6.63 20.82 -11.85
N ASP A 239 -7.53 21.16 -12.77
CA ASP A 239 -7.86 22.54 -13.09
C ASP A 239 -8.59 23.24 -11.92
N ILE A 240 -9.37 22.50 -11.14
CA ILE A 240 -10.00 23.01 -9.93
C ILE A 240 -8.93 23.25 -8.86
N ILE A 241 -8.05 22.28 -8.62
CA ILE A 241 -6.97 22.39 -7.64
C ILE A 241 -6.04 23.57 -7.98
N ARG A 242 -5.71 23.78 -9.26
CA ARG A 242 -4.83 24.88 -9.71
C ARG A 242 -5.44 26.26 -9.51
N LYS A 243 -6.76 26.40 -9.63
CA LYS A 243 -7.47 27.67 -9.38
C LYS A 243 -7.50 28.02 -7.88
N GLY A 244 -7.31 27.03 -7.01
CA GLY A 244 -7.42 27.19 -5.57
C GLY A 244 -8.87 27.22 -5.10
N PHE A 245 -9.04 27.46 -3.79
CA PHE A 245 -10.33 27.39 -3.11
C PHE A 245 -10.61 28.70 -2.37
N GLY A 246 -11.87 29.12 -2.32
CA GLY A 246 -12.29 30.33 -1.61
C GLY A 246 -12.45 30.10 -0.11
N SER A 247 -12.59 28.83 0.32
CA SER A 247 -12.72 28.45 1.72
C SER A 247 -12.12 27.08 2.02
N VAL A 248 -11.89 26.82 3.31
CA VAL A 248 -11.45 25.50 3.81
C VAL A 248 -12.52 24.44 3.53
N ASP A 249 -13.80 24.77 3.69
CA ASP A 249 -14.91 23.82 3.47
C ASP A 249 -15.04 23.40 2.00
N GLU A 250 -14.82 24.31 1.05
CA GLU A 250 -14.78 23.98 -0.38
C GLU A 250 -13.65 22.99 -0.71
N PHE A 251 -12.46 23.22 -0.13
CA PHE A 251 -11.32 22.31 -0.27
C PHE A 251 -11.64 20.91 0.30
N ILE A 252 -12.18 20.86 1.53
CA ILE A 252 -12.54 19.60 2.19
C ILE A 252 -13.64 18.86 1.41
N ALA A 253 -14.64 19.58 0.89
CA ALA A 253 -15.71 18.99 0.10
C ALA A 253 -15.19 18.33 -1.19
N LEU A 254 -14.26 18.99 -1.90
CA LEU A 254 -13.63 18.40 -3.08
C LEU A 254 -12.80 17.16 -2.69
N ALA A 255 -11.98 17.26 -1.65
CA ALA A 255 -11.14 16.17 -1.17
C ALA A 255 -11.96 14.92 -0.82
N ASN A 256 -13.07 15.09 -0.10
CA ASN A 256 -14.00 14.02 0.23
C ASN A 256 -14.68 13.44 -1.02
N SER A 257 -15.09 14.29 -1.98
CA SER A 257 -15.68 13.83 -3.26
C SER A 257 -14.71 12.94 -4.04
N VAL A 258 -13.44 13.35 -4.15
CA VAL A 258 -12.37 12.59 -4.80
C VAL A 258 -12.12 11.27 -4.06
N SER A 259 -11.96 11.31 -2.74
CA SER A 259 -11.73 10.13 -1.91
C SER A 259 -12.85 9.09 -2.05
N ASN A 260 -14.11 9.52 -1.96
CA ASN A 260 -15.28 8.64 -2.08
C ASN A 260 -15.40 8.02 -3.48
N ARG A 261 -15.03 8.75 -4.54
CA ARG A 261 -15.00 8.23 -5.91
C ARG A 261 -13.99 7.11 -6.07
N ARG A 262 -12.78 7.29 -5.52
CA ARG A 262 -11.72 6.27 -5.52
C ARG A 262 -12.16 5.00 -4.79
N LYS A 263 -12.76 5.15 -3.59
CA LYS A 263 -13.30 4.04 -2.79
C LYS A 263 -14.40 3.28 -3.54
N SER A 264 -15.36 4.00 -4.13
CA SER A 264 -16.45 3.39 -4.90
C SER A 264 -15.96 2.61 -6.12
N ARG A 265 -14.94 3.11 -6.82
CA ARG A 265 -14.32 2.43 -7.96
C ARG A 265 -13.61 1.14 -7.53
N ALA A 266 -12.84 1.18 -6.43
CA ALA A 266 -12.11 0.02 -5.93
C ALA A 266 -13.04 -1.17 -5.65
N GLY A 267 -14.14 -0.92 -4.92
CA GLY A 267 -15.07 -1.99 -4.51
C GLY A 267 -15.89 -2.63 -5.65
N LYS A 268 -16.06 -1.96 -6.79
CA LYS A 268 -16.84 -2.49 -7.93
C LYS A 268 -15.99 -3.01 -9.09
N SER A 269 -14.69 -2.68 -9.11
CA SER A 269 -13.79 -2.95 -10.25
C SER A 269 -13.75 -4.45 -10.60
N LEU A 270 -13.54 -5.32 -9.60
CA LEU A 270 -13.39 -6.75 -9.86
C LEU A 270 -14.67 -7.39 -10.42
N GLU A 271 -15.81 -7.11 -9.80
CA GLU A 271 -17.12 -7.63 -10.25
C GLU A 271 -17.44 -7.20 -11.69
N LEU A 272 -17.16 -5.94 -12.04
CA LEU A 272 -17.38 -5.42 -13.39
C LEU A 272 -16.46 -6.07 -14.43
N HIS A 273 -15.18 -6.31 -14.11
CA HIS A 273 -14.27 -7.01 -15.02
C HIS A 273 -14.68 -8.47 -15.25
N LEU A 274 -15.15 -9.16 -14.22
CA LEU A 274 -15.64 -10.53 -14.33
C LEU A 274 -16.94 -10.57 -15.14
N GLY A 275 -17.90 -9.68 -14.87
CA GLY A 275 -19.14 -9.58 -15.65
C GLY A 275 -18.90 -9.28 -17.13
N ALA A 276 -17.93 -8.43 -17.46
CA ALA A 276 -17.56 -8.11 -18.83
C ALA A 276 -16.83 -9.24 -19.58
N SER A 277 -16.32 -10.25 -18.87
CA SER A 277 -15.58 -11.37 -19.46
C SER A 277 -16.46 -12.60 -19.76
N ILE A 278 -17.76 -12.56 -19.42
CA ILE A 278 -18.72 -13.69 -19.55
C ILE A 278 -19.51 -13.66 -20.88
N HIS A 279 -19.04 -12.91 -21.89
CA HIS A 279 -19.65 -12.84 -23.23
C HIS A 279 -18.64 -13.17 -24.32
#